data_AF-A0A9X3CEW7-F1
#
_entry.id   AF-A0A9X3CEW7-F1
#
_cell.length_a   1.000
_cell.length_b   1.000
_cell.length_c   1.000
_cell.angle_alpha   90.00
_cell.angle_beta   90.00
_cell.angle_gamma   90.00
#
_symmetry.space_group_name_H-M   'P 1'
#
loop_
_entity.id
_entity.type
_entity.pdbx_description
1 polymer ?
#
loop_
_entity_poly.entity_id
_entity_poly.type
_entity_poly.pdbx_seq_one_letter_code
_entity_poly.pdbx_strand_id
1 'polypeptide(L)'
;MMRTEKWIAFTLFCSAFLTACANEAPLGSHVAQLRSEQIYNLDATRDNVAIVPTGNGERMEGAYHLYTGRKSDGLQGSESQVLESFAD
;
A
#
# COMPACT_ATOMS: atom_id res chain seq x y z
N MET A 1 27.38 -41.92 36.82
CA MET A 1 27.87 -41.15 35.66
C MET A 1 26.78 -40.89 34.60
N MET A 2 25.84 -41.81 34.37
CA MET A 2 24.80 -41.67 33.30
C MET A 2 23.64 -40.69 33.56
N ARG A 3 23.48 -40.15 34.78
CA ARG A 3 22.33 -39.29 35.12
C ARG A 3 22.53 -37.86 34.61
N THR A 4 23.71 -37.28 34.81
CA THR A 4 24.05 -35.91 34.40
C THR A 4 24.21 -35.78 32.89
N GLU A 5 24.71 -36.81 32.21
CA GLU A 5 24.85 -36.85 30.74
C GLU A 5 23.50 -36.73 30.02
N LYS A 6 22.45 -37.39 30.54
CA LYS A 6 21.10 -37.29 29.99
C LYS A 6 20.50 -35.89 30.14
N TRP A 7 20.76 -35.24 31.28
CA TRP A 7 20.33 -33.85 31.51
C TRP A 7 21.06 -32.87 30.58
N ILE A 8 22.37 -33.04 30.41
CA ILE A 8 23.17 -32.21 29.50
C ILE A 8 22.69 -32.38 28.05
N ALA A 9 22.46 -33.62 27.61
CA ALA A 9 21.93 -33.90 26.28
C ALA A 9 20.52 -33.30 26.08
N PHE A 10 19.66 -33.39 27.08
CA PHE A 10 18.32 -32.81 27.05
C PHE A 10 18.35 -31.28 26.97
N THR A 11 19.20 -30.62 27.75
CA THR A 11 19.35 -29.15 27.71
C THR A 11 19.94 -28.67 26.37
N LEU A 12 20.90 -29.39 25.80
CA LEU A 12 21.43 -29.10 24.46
C LEU A 12 20.38 -29.29 23.36
N PHE A 13 19.56 -30.34 23.46
CA PHE A 13 18.47 -30.57 22.52
C PHE A 13 17.42 -29.46 22.59
N CYS A 14 16.97 -29.09 23.79
CA CYS A 14 15.98 -28.01 23.95
C CYS A 14 16.49 -26.64 23.49
N SER A 15 17.76 -26.32 23.70
CA SER A 15 18.34 -25.05 23.25
C SER A 15 18.46 -24.95 21.72
N ALA A 16 18.69 -26.06 21.01
CA ALA A 16 18.68 -26.08 19.55
C ALA A 16 17.32 -25.65 18.96
N PHE A 17 16.20 -26.07 19.57
CA PHE A 17 14.86 -25.68 19.12
C PHE A 17 14.53 -24.20 19.37
N LEU A 18 15.19 -23.54 20.32
CA LEU A 18 14.98 -22.11 20.60
C LEU A 18 15.67 -21.21 19.56
N THR A 19 16.66 -21.72 18.83
CA THR A 19 17.35 -20.97 17.76
C THR A 19 16.64 -21.03 16.40
N ALA A 20 15.62 -21.89 16.27
CA ALA A 20 14.96 -22.17 14.99
C ALA A 20 13.70 -21.32 14.70
N CYS A 21 13.30 -20.42 15.60
CA CYS A 21 12.05 -19.65 15.48
C CYS A 21 12.22 -18.15 15.73
N ALA A 22 13.27 -17.51 15.19
CA ALA A 22 13.44 -16.06 15.34
C ALA A 22 13.64 -15.38 13.99
N ASN A 23 12.49 -15.00 13.41
CA ASN A 23 12.29 -14.06 12.30
C ASN A 23 12.50 -14.63 10.89
N GLU A 24 11.42 -14.61 10.10
CA GLU A 24 11.51 -14.56 8.64
C GLU A 24 12.46 -13.41 8.23
N ALA A 25 13.13 -13.56 7.09
CA ALA A 25 14.09 -12.59 6.53
C ALA A 25 13.61 -11.16 6.79
N PRO A 26 14.49 -10.21 7.19
CA PRO A 26 14.05 -8.92 7.69
C PRO A 26 13.11 -8.27 6.66
N LEU A 27 11.82 -8.23 6.99
CA LEU A 27 10.81 -7.44 6.28
C LEU A 27 11.27 -5.98 6.15
N GLY A 28 12.31 -5.57 6.90
CA GLY A 28 12.99 -4.29 6.83
C GLY A 28 13.37 -3.81 5.44
N SER A 29 13.78 -4.65 4.47
CA SER A 29 14.09 -4.15 3.12
C SER A 29 12.83 -3.69 2.39
N HIS A 30 11.79 -4.53 2.37
CA HIS A 30 10.51 -4.22 1.73
C HIS A 30 9.75 -3.12 2.47
N VAL A 31 9.79 -3.10 3.80
CA VAL A 31 9.15 -2.06 4.63
C VAL A 31 9.94 -0.75 4.54
N ALA A 32 11.27 -0.76 4.46
CA ALA A 32 12.06 0.44 4.23
C ALA A 32 11.82 1.00 2.82
N GLN A 33 11.68 0.13 1.82
CA GLN A 33 11.31 0.54 0.46
C GLN A 33 9.91 1.15 0.43
N LEU A 34 8.91 0.50 1.04
CA LEU A 34 7.57 1.08 1.16
C LEU A 34 7.61 2.44 1.86
N ARG A 35 8.36 2.55 2.96
CA ARG A 35 8.53 3.80 3.70
C ARG A 35 9.23 4.86 2.85
N SER A 36 10.22 4.51 2.03
CA SER A 36 10.93 5.46 1.16
C SER A 36 10.07 5.93 0.00
N GLU A 37 9.24 5.06 -0.56
CA GLU A 37 8.28 5.39 -1.62
C GLU A 37 7.06 6.17 -1.08
N GLN A 38 6.75 6.02 0.21
CA GLN A 38 5.67 6.73 0.90
C GLN A 38 6.14 8.00 1.63
N ILE A 39 7.36 8.49 1.37
CA ILE A 39 7.82 9.76 1.96
C ILE A 39 6.90 10.87 1.48
N TYR A 40 6.17 11.45 2.43
CA TYR A 40 5.28 12.57 2.20
C TYR A 40 6.08 13.77 1.67
N ASN A 41 5.91 14.08 0.39
CA ASN A 41 6.46 15.29 -0.20
C ASN A 41 5.56 16.49 0.19
N LEU A 42 6.09 17.36 1.05
CA LEU A 42 5.42 18.59 1.49
C LEU A 42 5.12 19.55 0.33
N ASP A 43 5.91 19.48 -0.74
CA ASP A 43 5.75 20.30 -1.93
C ASP A 43 4.87 19.63 -3.00
N ALA A 44 4.36 18.41 -2.77
CA ALA A 44 3.58 17.67 -3.77
C ALA A 44 2.40 18.48 -4.33
N THR A 45 1.73 19.27 -3.48
CA THR A 45 0.63 20.14 -3.90
C THR A 45 1.11 21.24 -4.85
N ARG A 46 2.27 21.85 -4.57
CA ARG A 46 2.86 22.89 -5.43
C ARG A 46 3.34 22.28 -6.73
N ASP A 47 4.02 21.14 -6.67
CA ASP A 47 4.65 20.49 -7.82
C ASP A 47 3.58 19.92 -8.78
N ASN A 48 2.42 19.51 -8.26
CA ASN A 48 1.33 18.92 -9.05
C ASN A 48 0.27 19.94 -9.50
N VAL A 49 0.39 21.24 -9.18
CA VAL A 49 -0.68 22.24 -9.39
C VAL A 49 -1.11 22.36 -10.87
N ALA A 50 -0.18 22.14 -11.79
CA ALA A 50 -0.43 22.22 -13.23
C ALA A 50 -0.42 20.84 -13.92
N ILE A 51 -0.29 19.76 -13.16
CA ILE A 51 -0.23 18.41 -13.72
C ILE A 51 -1.65 17.92 -13.95
N VAL A 52 -2.01 17.76 -15.22
CA VAL A 52 -3.22 17.05 -15.62
C VAL A 52 -2.85 15.58 -15.80
N PRO A 53 -3.37 14.66 -14.96
CA PRO A 53 -3.04 13.24 -15.06
C PRO A 53 -3.56 12.66 -16.38
N THR A 54 -2.70 11.96 -17.10
CA THR A 54 -3.07 11.26 -18.34
C THR A 54 -3.73 9.93 -18.00
N GLY A 55 -4.89 9.64 -18.61
CA GLY A 55 -5.57 8.35 -18.45
C GLY A 55 -6.96 8.36 -19.09
N ASN A 56 -7.55 7.17 -19.23
CA ASN A 56 -8.91 6.99 -19.75
C ASN A 56 -9.99 7.11 -18.65
N GLY A 57 -9.60 7.33 -17.39
CA GLY A 57 -10.56 7.47 -16.29
C GLY A 57 -11.22 6.16 -15.82
N GLU A 58 -10.78 4.99 -16.28
CA GLU A 58 -11.43 3.69 -16.02
C GLU A 58 -11.63 3.41 -14.51
N ARG A 59 -10.66 3.80 -13.67
CA ARG A 59 -10.78 3.64 -12.21
C ARG A 59 -11.88 4.51 -11.61
N MET A 60 -12.06 5.72 -12.14
CA MET A 60 -13.11 6.64 -11.69
C MET A 60 -14.49 6.15 -12.17
N GLU A 61 -14.55 5.63 -13.40
CA GLU A 61 -15.74 4.98 -13.94
C GLU A 61 -16.18 3.78 -13.08
N GLY A 62 -15.26 2.88 -12.76
CA GLY A 62 -15.54 1.73 -11.90
C GLY A 62 -15.99 2.12 -10.48
N ALA A 63 -15.37 3.13 -9.87
CA ALA A 63 -15.77 3.65 -8.58
C ALA A 63 -17.18 4.27 -8.61
N TYR A 64 -17.49 5.02 -9.68
CA TYR A 64 -18.80 5.62 -9.89
C TYR A 64 -19.89 4.54 -10.05
N HIS A 65 -19.62 3.48 -10.83
CA HIS A 65 -20.53 2.35 -10.99
C HIS A 65 -20.82 1.65 -9.67
N LEU A 66 -19.78 1.42 -8.86
CA LEU A 66 -19.93 0.77 -7.55
C LEU A 66 -20.79 1.63 -6.60
N TYR A 67 -20.56 2.94 -6.58
CA TYR A 67 -21.25 3.84 -5.67
C TYR A 67 -22.71 4.13 -6.09
N THR A 68 -22.96 4.29 -7.39
CA THR A 68 -24.27 4.70 -7.92
C THR A 68 -25.14 3.54 -8.42
N GLY A 69 -24.55 2.38 -8.66
CA GLY A 69 -25.22 1.22 -9.26
C GLY A 69 -25.60 1.40 -10.74
N ARG A 70 -25.21 2.51 -11.38
CA ARG A 70 -25.48 2.79 -12.80
C ARG A 70 -24.32 2.26 -13.64
N LYS A 71 -24.58 1.71 -14.83
CA LYS A 71 -23.57 1.31 -15.82
C LYS A 71 -23.34 2.41 -16.86
N SER A 72 -22.18 2.39 -17.53
CA SER A 72 -21.73 3.43 -18.46
C SER A 72 -22.66 3.62 -19.65
N ASP A 73 -23.38 2.57 -20.06
CA ASP A 73 -24.40 2.63 -21.12
C ASP A 73 -25.55 3.63 -20.84
N GLY A 74 -25.75 4.04 -19.59
CA GLY A 74 -26.77 5.02 -19.18
C GLY A 74 -26.21 6.40 -18.84
N LEU A 75 -24.91 6.62 -18.97
CA LEU A 75 -24.24 7.88 -18.64
C LEU A 75 -24.06 8.70 -19.92
N GLN A 76 -24.96 9.65 -20.13
CA GLN A 76 -24.80 10.63 -21.20
C GLN A 76 -23.75 11.65 -20.75
N GLY A 77 -22.62 11.72 -21.47
CA GLY A 77 -21.60 12.74 -21.22
C GLY A 77 -22.20 14.13 -21.39
N SER A 78 -22.17 14.95 -20.34
CA SER A 78 -22.40 16.39 -20.47
C SER A 78 -21.13 17.04 -20.99
N GLU A 79 -21.25 17.94 -21.96
CA GLU A 79 -20.18 18.84 -22.34
C GLU A 79 -19.70 19.62 -21.09
N SER A 80 -18.39 19.84 -21.02
CA SER A 80 -17.76 20.57 -19.93
C SER A 80 -18.32 22.00 -19.90
N GLN A 81 -19.11 22.35 -18.88
CA GLN A 81 -19.55 23.73 -18.70
C GLN A 81 -18.37 24.56 -18.19
N VAL A 82 -17.68 25.23 -19.11
CA VAL A 82 -16.76 26.31 -18.75
C VAL A 82 -17.60 27.50 -18.31
N LEU A 83 -17.55 27.85 -17.03
CA LEU A 83 -18.18 29.07 -16.54
C LEU A 83 -17.38 30.27 -17.09
N GLU A 84 -17.94 30.96 -18.09
CA GLU A 84 -17.26 32.10 -18.76
C GLU A 84 -17.19 33.37 -17.90
N SER A 85 -17.82 33.40 -16.72
CA SER A 85 -17.74 34.54 -15.79
C SER A 85 -17.98 34.12 -14.34
N PHE A 86 -17.16 34.68 -13.44
CA PHE A 86 -17.44 34.79 -12.00
C PHE A 86 -17.49 36.26 -11.54
N ALA A 87 -17.68 37.21 -12.47
CA ALA A 87 -17.70 38.63 -12.16
C ALA A 87 -19.15 39.14 -12.04
N ASP A 88 -19.50 39.49 -10.80
CA ASP A 88 -20.62 40.29 -10.26
C ASP A 88 -22.03 40.20 -10.88
#